data_AF-A0A817FWD3-F1
#
_entry.id   AF-A0A817FWD3-F1
#
_cell.length_a   1.000
_cell.length_b   1.000
_cell.length_c   1.000
_cell.angle_alpha   90.00
_cell.angle_beta   90.00
_cell.angle_gamma   90.00
#
_symmetry.space_group_name_H-M   'P 1'
#
loop_
_entity.id
_entity.type
_entity.pdbx_description
1 polymer ?
#
loop_
_entity_poly.entity_id
_entity_poly.type
_entity_poly.pdbx_seq_one_letter_code
_entity_poly.pdbx_strand_id
1 'polypeptide(L)'
;MTSASRITDAEEELEKILDKLLILFRFIHGKDVFEAFYKKDLAKRLLVGKSASVDAEKSMLLKLKQECGNVFTSKLEGMFKDIELSKDIMTAFDQYMHGREAPGNIGMSVCVLTMGFWPTYPHVTAILPPEFCRLQEIFTTFYLSKHTGRKLQWQYTLDHCLLKGWLKEKVMIT
;
A
#
# COMPACT_ATOMS: atom_id res chain seq x y z
N MET A 1 25.96 9.37 -19.03
CA MET A 1 25.80 7.95 -19.45
C MET A 1 26.07 6.95 -18.31
N THR A 2 26.01 7.34 -17.02
CA THR A 2 26.64 6.56 -15.92
C THR A 2 25.71 6.15 -14.77
N SER A 3 24.48 6.67 -14.69
CA SER A 3 23.52 6.31 -13.63
C SER A 3 22.58 5.18 -14.05
N ALA A 4 22.11 5.17 -15.30
CA ALA A 4 21.21 4.15 -15.81
C ALA A 4 21.85 2.75 -15.86
N SER A 5 23.12 2.63 -16.25
CA SER A 5 23.81 1.33 -16.29
C SER A 5 24.01 0.72 -14.91
N ARG A 6 24.25 1.55 -13.88
CA ARG A 6 24.41 1.06 -12.50
C ARG A 6 23.10 0.55 -11.89
N ILE A 7 21.97 1.11 -12.31
CA ILE A 7 20.64 0.66 -11.86
C ILE A 7 20.32 -0.69 -12.50
N THR A 8 20.59 -0.85 -13.80
CA THR A 8 20.37 -2.13 -14.50
C THR A 8 21.26 -3.25 -13.94
N ASP A 9 22.52 -2.94 -13.60
CA ASP A 9 23.44 -3.93 -13.01
C ASP A 9 22.93 -4.42 -11.64
N ALA A 10 22.40 -3.51 -10.81
CA ALA A 10 21.85 -3.84 -9.50
C ALA A 10 20.54 -4.65 -9.58
N GLU A 11 19.68 -4.35 -10.56
CA GLU A 11 18.45 -5.12 -10.81
C GLU A 11 18.76 -6.53 -11.31
N GLU A 12 19.78 -6.69 -12.16
CA GLU A 12 20.23 -8.01 -12.62
C GLU A 12 20.86 -8.84 -11.48
N GLU A 13 21.65 -8.22 -10.61
CA GLU A 13 22.17 -8.88 -9.40
C GLU A 13 21.03 -9.30 -8.46
N LEU A 14 20.03 -8.44 -8.27
CA LEU A 14 18.87 -8.76 -7.45
C LEU A 14 18.12 -9.97 -8.01
N GLU A 15 17.88 -10.03 -9.32
CA GLU A 15 17.25 -11.17 -9.98
C GLU A 15 18.02 -12.49 -9.74
N LYS A 16 19.35 -12.46 -9.88
CA LYS A 16 20.21 -13.62 -9.60
C LYS A 16 20.10 -14.07 -8.14
N ILE A 17 19.95 -13.13 -7.20
CA ILE A 17 19.74 -13.45 -5.78
C ILE A 17 18.36 -14.09 -5.57
N LEU A 18 17.30 -13.54 -6.17
CA LEU A 18 15.94 -14.09 -6.07
C LEU A 18 15.88 -15.54 -6.59
N ASP A 19 16.51 -15.83 -7.73
CA ASP A 19 16.56 -17.19 -8.27
C ASP A 19 17.25 -18.18 -7.32
N LYS A 20 18.37 -17.77 -6.71
CA LYS A 20 19.07 -18.60 -5.71
C LYS A 20 18.21 -18.83 -4.46
N LEU A 21 17.48 -17.81 -4.01
CA LEU A 21 16.56 -17.92 -2.88
C LEU A 21 15.42 -18.91 -3.17
N LEU A 22 14.93 -18.95 -4.41
CA LEU A 22 13.86 -19.87 -4.78
C LEU A 22 14.31 -21.33 -4.80
N ILE A 23 15.58 -21.61 -5.13
CA ILE A 23 16.16 -22.94 -4.97
C ILE A 23 16.05 -23.40 -3.52
N LEU A 24 16.39 -22.54 -2.55
CA LEU A 24 16.24 -22.85 -1.13
C LEU A 24 14.76 -23.00 -0.73
N PHE A 25 13.90 -22.11 -1.22
CA PHE A 25 12.48 -22.12 -0.94
C PHE A 25 11.78 -23.41 -1.36
N ARG A 26 12.23 -24.07 -2.45
CA ARG A 26 11.69 -25.38 -2.86
C ARG A 26 11.77 -26.43 -1.76
N PHE A 27 12.87 -26.44 -1.00
CA PHE A 27 13.12 -27.40 0.08
C PHE A 27 12.39 -27.07 1.39
N ILE A 28 11.78 -25.89 1.51
CA ILE A 28 11.04 -25.50 2.71
C ILE A 28 9.70 -26.25 2.75
N HIS A 29 9.44 -26.91 3.88
CA HIS A 29 8.13 -27.41 4.28
C HIS A 29 7.33 -26.30 4.99
N GLY A 30 6.00 -26.30 4.88
CA GLY A 30 5.16 -25.26 5.49
C GLY A 30 5.21 -23.93 4.74
N LYS A 31 5.00 -23.96 3.41
CA LYS A 31 5.02 -22.76 2.56
C LYS A 31 3.90 -21.77 2.89
N ASP A 32 2.84 -22.22 3.53
CA ASP A 32 1.76 -21.40 4.10
C ASP A 32 2.25 -20.43 5.18
N VAL A 33 3.19 -20.87 6.02
CA VAL A 33 3.84 -20.00 7.01
C VAL A 33 4.64 -18.91 6.31
N PHE A 34 5.43 -19.28 5.29
CA PHE A 34 6.15 -18.31 4.46
C PHE A 34 5.18 -17.31 3.80
N GLU A 35 4.09 -17.79 3.20
CA GLU A 35 3.07 -16.95 2.57
C GLU A 35 2.52 -15.91 3.57
N ALA A 36 2.21 -16.33 4.80
CA ALA A 36 1.66 -15.45 5.82
C ALA A 36 2.63 -14.31 6.19
N PHE A 37 3.92 -14.62 6.36
CA PHE A 37 4.94 -13.61 6.63
C PHE A 37 5.21 -12.73 5.41
N TYR A 38 5.36 -13.33 4.24
CA TYR A 38 5.59 -12.61 2.98
C TYR A 38 4.47 -11.61 2.70
N LYS A 39 3.21 -12.05 2.84
CA LYS A 39 2.01 -11.21 2.67
C LYS A 39 2.00 -10.04 3.64
N LYS A 40 2.30 -10.28 4.91
CA LYS A 40 2.38 -9.22 5.93
C LYS A 40 3.42 -8.16 5.58
N ASP A 41 4.59 -8.59 5.13
CA ASP A 41 5.70 -7.67 4.85
C ASP A 41 5.51 -6.96 3.50
N LEU A 42 4.95 -7.63 2.50
CA LEU A 42 4.53 -7.01 1.24
C LEU A 42 3.48 -5.91 1.50
N ALA A 43 2.49 -6.16 2.35
CA ALA A 43 1.45 -5.17 2.66
C ALA A 43 2.04 -3.87 3.20
N LYS A 44 3.03 -3.95 4.09
CA LYS A 44 3.74 -2.78 4.62
C LYS A 44 4.48 -2.02 3.52
N ARG A 45 5.17 -2.72 2.62
CA ARG A 45 5.93 -2.08 1.54
C ARG A 45 5.01 -1.36 0.55
N LEU A 46 3.89 -1.99 0.19
CA LEU A 46 2.89 -1.44 -0.73
C LEU A 46 2.19 -0.20 -0.15
N LEU A 47 1.73 -0.24 1.11
CA LEU A 47 0.95 0.85 1.70
C LEU A 47 1.80 2.04 2.15
N VAL A 48 3.03 1.80 2.59
CA VAL A 48 3.92 2.87 3.08
C VAL A 48 4.79 3.43 1.94
N GLY A 49 4.62 2.94 0.70
CA GLY A 49 5.38 3.41 -0.46
C GLY A 49 6.89 3.18 -0.35
N LYS A 50 7.30 2.13 0.37
CA LYS A 50 8.71 1.80 0.65
C LYS A 50 9.29 0.69 -0.24
N SER A 51 8.58 0.28 -1.30
CA SER A 51 9.14 -0.68 -2.26
C SER A 51 10.28 -0.04 -3.05
N ALA A 52 11.43 -0.72 -3.11
CA ALA A 52 12.60 -0.26 -3.86
C ALA A 52 12.36 -0.27 -5.38
N SER A 53 11.61 -1.27 -5.87
CA SER A 53 11.19 -1.38 -7.26
C SER A 53 9.87 -2.15 -7.35
N VAL A 54 8.91 -1.63 -8.11
CA VAL A 54 7.62 -2.31 -8.37
C VAL A 54 7.82 -3.53 -9.26
N ASP A 55 8.74 -3.42 -10.23
CA ASP A 55 9.02 -4.48 -11.19
C ASP A 55 9.69 -5.68 -10.52
N ALA A 56 10.60 -5.44 -9.57
CA ALA A 56 11.20 -6.50 -8.76
C ALA A 56 10.15 -7.28 -7.94
N GLU A 57 9.15 -6.58 -7.39
CA GLU A 57 8.10 -7.24 -6.60
C GLU A 57 7.15 -8.05 -7.49
N LYS A 58 6.81 -7.53 -8.69
CA LYS A 58 6.04 -8.26 -9.71
C LYS A 58 6.81 -9.48 -10.21
N SER A 59 8.12 -9.37 -10.41
CA SER A 59 8.99 -10.49 -10.79
C SER A 59 9.01 -11.58 -9.72
N MET A 60 9.22 -11.21 -8.45
CA MET A 60 9.20 -12.18 -7.35
C MET A 60 7.84 -12.89 -7.24
N LEU A 61 6.74 -12.17 -7.44
CA LEU A 61 5.39 -12.75 -7.45
C LEU A 61 5.21 -13.77 -8.58
N LEU A 62 5.70 -13.46 -9.79
CA LEU A 62 5.65 -14.38 -10.93
C LEU A 62 6.44 -15.65 -10.66
N LYS A 63 7.63 -15.53 -10.06
CA LYS A 63 8.45 -16.70 -9.73
C LYS A 63 7.79 -17.55 -8.64
N LEU A 64 7.23 -16.94 -7.59
CA LEU A 64 6.44 -17.67 -6.57
C LEU A 64 5.24 -18.40 -7.18
N LYS A 65 4.58 -17.81 -8.18
CA LYS A 65 3.48 -18.43 -8.91
C LYS A 65 3.94 -19.64 -9.72
N GLN A 66 5.11 -19.58 -10.34
CA GLN A 66 5.69 -20.73 -11.04
C GLN A 66 6.03 -21.88 -10.07
N GLU A 67 6.55 -21.56 -8.88
CA GLU A 67 6.96 -22.56 -7.90
C GLU A 67 5.79 -23.18 -7.12
N CYS A 68 4.76 -22.40 -6.78
CA CYS A 68 3.67 -22.83 -5.87
C CYS A 68 2.27 -22.81 -6.51
N GLY A 69 2.16 -22.34 -7.74
CA GLY A 69 0.90 -22.24 -8.47
C GLY A 69 0.03 -21.04 -8.07
N ASN A 70 -1.06 -20.88 -8.79
CA ASN A 70 -1.94 -19.70 -8.73
C ASN A 70 -2.65 -19.54 -7.37
N VAL A 71 -2.97 -20.64 -6.69
CA VAL A 71 -3.71 -20.58 -5.41
C VAL A 71 -2.86 -19.87 -4.36
N PHE A 72 -1.56 -20.18 -4.32
CA PHE A 72 -0.60 -19.59 -3.40
C PHE A 72 -0.45 -18.07 -3.59
N THR A 73 -0.39 -17.61 -4.84
CA THR A 73 -0.18 -16.18 -5.15
C THR A 73 -1.47 -15.37 -5.27
N SER A 74 -2.64 -16.02 -5.28
CA SER A 74 -3.93 -15.37 -5.54
C SER A 74 -4.19 -14.12 -4.71
N LYS A 75 -3.91 -14.18 -3.39
CA LYS A 75 -4.08 -13.05 -2.47
C LYS A 75 -3.06 -11.94 -2.71
N LEU A 76 -1.81 -12.31 -2.97
CA LEU A 76 -0.73 -11.38 -3.27
C LEU A 76 -1.00 -10.61 -4.58
N GLU A 77 -1.45 -11.32 -5.61
CA GLU A 77 -1.91 -10.72 -6.88
C GLU A 77 -3.09 -9.77 -6.65
N GLY A 78 -4.03 -10.14 -5.78
CA GLY A 78 -5.15 -9.29 -5.35
C GLY A 78 -4.68 -7.99 -4.68
N MET A 79 -3.65 -8.05 -3.82
CA MET A 79 -3.09 -6.86 -3.18
C MET A 79 -2.53 -5.86 -4.21
N PHE A 80 -1.82 -6.32 -5.24
CA PHE A 80 -1.34 -5.44 -6.32
C PHE A 80 -2.48 -4.78 -7.08
N LYS A 81 -3.52 -5.55 -7.42
CA LYS A 81 -4.70 -5.02 -8.11
C LYS A 81 -5.42 -3.97 -7.27
N ASP A 82 -5.53 -4.17 -5.96
CA ASP A 82 -6.13 -3.18 -5.06
C ASP A 82 -5.31 -1.86 -5.04
N ILE A 83 -3.96 -1.93 -5.10
CA ILE A 83 -3.12 -0.73 -5.19
C ILE A 83 -3.35 0.02 -6.51
N GLU A 84 -3.39 -0.69 -7.64
CA GLU A 84 -3.62 -0.08 -8.95
C GLU A 84 -5.03 0.54 -9.01
N LEU A 85 -6.06 -0.21 -8.61
CA LEU A 85 -7.44 0.27 -8.56
C LEU A 85 -7.62 1.47 -7.62
N SER A 86 -6.89 1.50 -6.49
CA SER A 86 -6.93 2.64 -5.57
C SER A 86 -6.44 3.93 -6.22
N LYS A 87 -5.43 3.87 -7.11
CA LYS A 87 -4.94 5.04 -7.85
C LYS A 87 -6.00 5.57 -8.81
N ASP A 88 -6.70 4.67 -9.49
CA ASP A 88 -7.81 5.04 -10.39
C ASP A 88 -8.98 5.65 -9.62
N ILE A 89 -9.34 5.06 -8.46
CA ILE A 89 -10.35 5.59 -7.55
C ILE A 89 -9.96 7.00 -7.08
N MET A 90 -8.71 7.20 -6.68
CA MET A 90 -8.21 8.50 -6.23
C MET A 90 -8.23 9.54 -7.34
N THR A 91 -7.83 9.17 -8.56
CA THR A 91 -7.91 10.06 -9.73
C THR A 91 -9.36 10.51 -9.98
N ALA A 92 -10.32 9.58 -9.89
CA ALA A 92 -11.73 9.89 -10.04
C ALA A 92 -12.30 10.70 -8.85
N PHE A 93 -11.73 10.54 -7.65
CA PHE A 93 -12.09 11.32 -6.46
C PHE A 93 -11.59 12.76 -6.57
N ASP A 94 -10.36 12.96 -7.05
CA ASP A 94 -9.78 14.29 -7.28
C ASP A 94 -10.61 15.07 -8.30
N GLN A 95 -11.07 14.41 -9.37
CA GLN A 95 -12.02 14.99 -10.32
C GLN A 95 -13.37 15.33 -9.68
N TYR A 96 -13.88 14.47 -8.80
CA TYR A 96 -15.12 14.72 -8.06
C TYR A 96 -15.01 15.92 -7.10
N MET A 97 -13.81 16.12 -6.53
CA MET A 97 -13.49 17.23 -5.64
C MET A 97 -13.11 18.51 -6.38
N HIS A 98 -12.93 18.46 -7.71
CA HIS A 98 -12.59 19.64 -8.50
C HIS A 98 -13.68 20.73 -8.35
N GLY A 99 -13.28 21.94 -7.98
CA GLY A 99 -14.20 23.05 -7.70
C GLY A 99 -14.93 22.98 -6.36
N ARG A 100 -14.65 21.97 -5.52
CA ARG A 100 -15.15 21.88 -4.14
C ARG A 100 -14.06 22.28 -3.16
N GLU A 101 -14.46 22.92 -2.07
CA GLU A 101 -13.52 23.25 -0.99
C GLU A 101 -13.31 22.03 -0.08
N ALA A 102 -12.06 21.58 0.04
CA ALA A 102 -11.68 20.51 0.94
C ALA A 102 -11.81 20.98 2.40
N PRO A 103 -12.47 20.20 3.29
CA PRO A 103 -12.54 20.52 4.71
C PRO A 103 -11.14 20.78 5.30
N GLY A 104 -10.95 21.95 5.92
CA GLY A 104 -9.69 22.35 6.54
C GLY A 104 -8.51 22.51 5.58
N ASN A 105 -8.74 22.55 4.26
CA ASN A 105 -7.69 22.52 3.24
C ASN A 105 -6.72 21.33 3.40
N ILE A 106 -7.24 20.18 3.87
CA ILE A 106 -6.49 18.96 4.09
C ILE A 106 -6.49 18.12 2.81
N GLY A 107 -5.30 17.77 2.32
CA GLY A 107 -5.15 16.79 1.25
C GLY A 107 -5.36 15.37 1.77
N MET A 108 -6.11 14.55 1.02
CA MET A 108 -6.45 13.19 1.39
C MET A 108 -6.05 12.23 0.27
N SER A 109 -5.42 11.11 0.63
CA SER A 109 -5.14 10.00 -0.27
C SER A 109 -5.62 8.71 0.40
N VAL A 110 -6.42 7.92 -0.31
CA VAL A 110 -7.06 6.72 0.22
C VAL A 110 -6.64 5.52 -0.60
N CYS A 111 -6.30 4.43 0.09
CA CYS A 111 -6.12 3.12 -0.52
C CYS A 111 -7.26 2.21 -0.10
N VAL A 112 -8.05 1.73 -1.07
CA VAL A 112 -9.21 0.87 -0.84
C VAL A 112 -8.76 -0.58 -0.99
N LEU A 113 -8.90 -1.36 0.08
CA LEU A 113 -8.33 -2.71 0.19
C LEU A 113 -9.43 -3.78 0.31
N THR A 114 -9.26 -4.89 -0.39
CA THR A 114 -10.17 -6.05 -0.29
C THR A 114 -9.82 -6.89 0.94
N MET A 115 -10.70 -6.91 1.96
CA MET A 115 -10.46 -7.58 3.25
C MET A 115 -9.93 -9.02 3.15
N GLY A 116 -10.31 -9.80 2.14
CA GLY A 116 -9.87 -11.19 1.96
C GLY A 116 -8.44 -11.37 1.43
N PHE A 117 -7.86 -10.33 0.82
CA PHE A 117 -6.51 -10.39 0.24
C PHE A 117 -5.43 -9.90 1.22
N TRP A 118 -5.77 -8.93 2.05
CA TRP A 118 -4.81 -8.28 2.94
C TRP A 118 -4.67 -9.01 4.28
N PRO A 119 -3.58 -8.78 5.03
CA PRO A 119 -3.48 -9.23 6.42
C PRO A 119 -4.62 -8.68 7.27
N THR A 120 -5.03 -9.42 8.30
CA THR A 120 -5.95 -8.90 9.30
C THR A 120 -5.23 -7.89 10.17
N TYR A 121 -5.82 -6.71 10.32
CA TYR A 121 -5.31 -5.66 11.19
C TYR A 121 -6.22 -5.50 12.42
N PRO A 122 -5.66 -5.22 13.60
CA PRO A 122 -6.47 -5.01 14.80
C PRO A 122 -7.34 -3.77 14.62
N HIS A 123 -8.62 -3.89 14.99
CA HIS A 123 -9.51 -2.73 14.98
C HIS A 123 -9.11 -1.77 16.10
N VAL A 124 -8.84 -0.51 15.75
CA VAL A 124 -8.53 0.56 16.70
C VAL A 124 -9.60 1.63 16.51
N THR A 125 -10.09 2.21 17.60
CA THR A 125 -10.93 3.40 17.56
C THR A 125 -10.06 4.64 17.71
N ALA A 126 -10.17 5.59 16.79
CA ALA A 126 -9.48 6.87 16.87
C ALA A 126 -10.51 7.99 17.06
N ILE A 127 -10.20 8.95 17.94
CA ILE A 127 -10.94 10.21 18.01
C ILE A 127 -10.30 11.14 16.97
N LEU A 128 -10.99 11.32 15.85
CA LEU A 128 -10.52 12.17 14.76
C LEU A 128 -11.05 13.60 14.91
N PRO A 129 -10.28 14.62 14.48
CA PRO A 129 -10.81 15.97 14.35
C PRO A 129 -12.00 16.02 13.37
N PRO A 130 -12.95 16.94 13.55
CA PRO A 130 -14.16 17.04 12.72
C PRO A 130 -13.89 17.12 11.21
N GLU A 131 -12.80 17.77 10.82
CA GLU A 131 -12.39 17.93 9.42
C GLU A 131 -12.06 16.59 8.77
N PHE A 132 -11.40 15.69 9.51
CA PHE A 132 -11.10 14.33 9.04
C PHE A 132 -12.37 13.49 8.93
N CYS A 133 -13.28 13.56 9.91
CA CYS A 133 -14.57 12.87 9.84
C CYS A 133 -15.35 13.29 8.59
N ARG A 134 -15.46 14.60 8.33
CA ARG A 134 -16.15 15.14 7.15
C ARG A 134 -15.49 14.68 5.84
N LEU A 135 -14.16 14.64 5.77
CA LEU A 135 -13.44 14.10 4.63
C LEU A 135 -13.73 12.61 4.39
N GLN A 136 -13.75 11.80 5.46
CA GLN A 136 -14.10 10.39 5.40
C GLN A 136 -15.54 10.18 4.90
N GLU A 137 -16.49 11.01 5.34
CA GLU A 137 -17.89 10.97 4.88
C GLU A 137 -18.03 11.34 3.41
N ILE A 138 -17.33 12.38 2.95
CA ILE A 138 -17.31 12.79 1.54
C ILE A 138 -16.76 11.66 0.67
N PHE A 139 -15.62 11.08 1.05
CA PHE A 139 -15.03 9.95 0.33
C PHE A 139 -15.96 8.73 0.34
N THR A 140 -16.56 8.40 1.48
CA THR A 140 -17.49 7.27 1.61
C THR A 140 -18.71 7.45 0.71
N THR A 141 -19.29 8.64 0.68
CA THR A 141 -20.42 8.97 -0.19
C THR A 141 -20.04 8.83 -1.67
N PHE A 142 -18.89 9.38 -2.06
CA PHE A 142 -18.35 9.23 -3.41
C PHE A 142 -18.17 7.76 -3.79
N TYR A 143 -17.51 6.97 -2.95
CA TYR A 143 -17.20 5.57 -3.23
C TYR A 143 -18.48 4.73 -3.36
N LEU A 144 -19.41 4.86 -2.41
CA LEU A 144 -20.66 4.10 -2.41
C LEU A 144 -21.61 4.48 -3.55
N SER A 145 -21.53 5.72 -4.06
CA SER A 145 -22.29 6.13 -5.26
C SER A 145 -21.90 5.36 -6.53
N LYS A 146 -20.66 4.86 -6.60
CA LYS A 146 -20.11 4.10 -7.74
C LYS A 146 -20.05 2.59 -7.48
N HIS A 147 -19.99 2.18 -6.21
CA HIS A 147 -19.80 0.79 -5.80
C HIS A 147 -20.93 0.34 -4.87
N THR A 148 -22.10 0.05 -5.45
CA THR A 148 -23.28 -0.41 -4.72
C THR A 148 -23.05 -1.78 -4.06
N GLY A 149 -23.66 -1.99 -2.90
CA GLY A 149 -23.54 -3.24 -2.14
C GLY A 149 -22.20 -3.45 -1.41
N ARG A 150 -21.32 -2.45 -1.38
CA ARG A 150 -20.07 -2.48 -0.61
C ARG A 150 -20.23 -1.80 0.74
N LYS A 151 -19.39 -2.20 1.71
CA LYS A 151 -19.23 -1.55 3.00
C LYS A 151 -17.77 -1.18 3.19
N LEU A 152 -17.50 0.07 3.53
CA LEU A 152 -16.16 0.54 3.88
C LEU A 152 -15.94 0.44 5.39
N GLN A 153 -14.70 0.16 5.77
CA GLN A 153 -14.22 0.21 7.15
C GLN A 153 -12.85 0.87 7.14
N TRP A 154 -12.70 1.97 7.88
CA TRP A 154 -11.44 2.69 8.01
C TRP A 154 -10.49 1.97 8.95
N GLN A 155 -9.21 1.87 8.56
CA GLN A 155 -8.19 1.12 9.30
C GLN A 155 -7.07 2.04 9.81
N TYR A 156 -7.33 2.70 10.94
CA TYR A 156 -6.46 3.75 11.50
C TYR A 156 -5.03 3.30 11.84
N THR A 157 -4.78 2.00 12.03
CA THR A 157 -3.43 1.47 12.28
C THR A 157 -2.49 1.59 11.09
N LEU A 158 -3.04 1.81 9.90
CA LEU A 158 -2.30 1.93 8.63
C LEU A 158 -2.17 3.39 8.18
N ASP A 159 -2.88 4.29 8.85
CA ASP A 159 -2.94 5.68 8.46
C ASP A 159 -1.63 6.40 8.84
N HIS A 160 -1.25 7.34 8.00
CA HIS A 160 -0.16 8.27 8.26
C HIS A 160 -0.58 9.66 7.78
N CYS A 161 -0.04 10.69 8.42
CA CYS A 161 -0.29 12.07 8.04
C CYS A 161 1.00 12.87 8.01
N LEU A 162 1.01 13.92 7.19
CA LEU A 162 2.08 14.90 7.13
C LEU A 162 1.61 16.17 7.84
N LEU A 163 2.38 16.61 8.83
CA LEU A 163 2.08 17.80 9.63
C LEU A 163 3.09 18.90 9.34
N LYS A 164 2.58 20.12 9.15
CA LYS A 164 3.43 21.32 9.07
C LYS A 164 3.50 21.97 10.45
N GLY A 165 4.68 21.94 11.06
CA GLY A 165 4.93 22.57 12.35
C GLY A 165 5.70 23.88 12.22
N TRP A 166 5.39 24.87 13.07
CA TRP A 166 6.18 26.08 13.24
C TRP A 166 6.74 26.10 14.66
N LEU A 167 8.06 26.11 14.79
CA LEU A 167 8.76 26.13 16.07
C LEU A 167 9.44 27.49 16.25
N LYS A 168 9.31 28.10 17.42
CA LYS A 168 10.08 29.31 17.77
C LYS A 168 11.49 28.89 18.20
N GLU A 169 12.51 29.51 17.62
CA GLU A 169 13.88 29.38 18.14
C GLU A 169 13.92 29.87 19.58
N LYS A 170 14.44 29.03 20.48
CA LYS A 170 14.78 29.49 21.84
C LYS A 170 16.02 30.37 21.72
N VAL A 171 15.87 31.67 21.97
CA VAL A 171 17.01 32.55 22.22
C VAL A 171 17.65 32.09 23.54
N MET A 172 18.84 31.49 23.47
CA MET A 172 19.69 31.34 24.65
C MET A 172 20.17 32.73 25.05
N ILE A 173 19.61 33.29 26.12
CA ILE A 173 20.20 34.44 26.80
C ILE A 173 21.40 33.86 27.57
N THR A 174 22.61 34.24 27.14
CA THR A 174 23.87 33.93 27.85
C THR A 174 24.22 35.11 28.74
#